data_AF-A0A2H3K2G0-F1
#
_entry.id   AF-A0A2H3K2G0-F1
#
_cell.length_a   1.000
_cell.length_b   1.000
_cell.length_c   1.000
_cell.angle_alpha   90.00
_cell.angle_beta   90.00
_cell.angle_gamma   90.00
#
_symmetry.space_group_name_H-M   'P 1'
#
loop_
_entity.id
_entity.type
_entity.pdbx_description
1 polymer ?
#
loop_
_entity_poly.entity_id
_entity_poly.type
_entity_poly.pdbx_seq_one_letter_code
_entity_poly.pdbx_strand_id
1 'polypeptide(L)'
;MLSSHSILIHHIGMSVNNFSEIAHALTIRVPLAPYQTQQGSFQRCILFRYRDNGRVGIRLSDALACNTRGIERGNERLLLNTLGDYPEKVSLRVGWPGYPAWGRQIRARDSAQNPQPYTFAKLAEEIAKAIKQMIDENANRQCAERSQGWAVGPGRIQLEHLYLAEIHHVARGSIEPVLLRSPQSEYAP
;
A
#
# COMPACT_ATOMS: atom_id res chain seq x y z
N MET A 1 32.18 -56.16 1.31
CA MET A 1 32.23 -54.89 2.06
C MET A 1 31.95 -53.74 1.11
N LEU A 2 30.71 -53.28 1.03
CA LEU A 2 30.34 -52.00 0.42
C LEU A 2 29.19 -51.44 1.26
N SER A 3 29.45 -50.34 1.95
CA SER A 3 28.53 -49.67 2.87
C SER A 3 27.68 -48.68 2.10
N SER A 4 26.40 -49.00 1.91
CA SER A 4 25.40 -48.05 1.42
C SER A 4 25.15 -46.98 2.49
N HIS A 5 25.54 -45.74 2.20
CA HIS A 5 25.12 -44.59 2.99
C HIS A 5 23.73 -44.15 2.52
N SER A 6 22.71 -44.41 3.34
CA SER A 6 21.40 -43.80 3.21
C SER A 6 21.49 -42.33 3.61
N ILE A 7 21.24 -41.43 2.66
CA ILE A 7 21.08 -40.01 2.94
C ILE A 7 19.70 -39.83 3.58
N LEU A 8 19.70 -39.52 4.87
CA LEU A 8 18.52 -39.20 5.65
C LEU A 8 18.07 -37.78 5.28
N ILE A 9 17.07 -37.67 4.40
CA ILE A 9 16.40 -36.39 4.16
C ILE A 9 15.57 -36.10 5.40
N HIS A 10 16.07 -35.20 6.26
CA HIS A 10 15.28 -34.65 7.35
C HIS A 10 14.07 -33.94 6.78
N HIS A 11 12.92 -34.55 7.01
CA HIS A 11 11.60 -34.06 6.67
C HIS A 11 11.30 -32.80 7.51
N ILE A 12 11.72 -31.61 7.04
CA ILE A 12 11.20 -30.36 7.58
C ILE A 12 9.78 -30.24 7.03
N GLY A 13 8.79 -30.56 7.87
CA GLY A 13 7.39 -30.28 7.61
C GLY A 13 7.16 -28.77 7.58
N MET A 14 7.50 -28.12 6.47
CA MET A 14 6.98 -26.79 6.17
C MET A 14 5.56 -26.94 5.67
N SER A 15 4.62 -26.59 6.55
CA SER A 15 3.22 -26.38 6.22
C SER A 15 3.11 -25.41 5.04
N VAL A 16 2.16 -25.70 4.14
CA VAL A 16 1.93 -25.03 2.86
C VAL A 16 1.45 -23.56 3.00
N ASN A 17 1.45 -23.00 4.21
CA ASN A 17 1.06 -21.62 4.50
C ASN A 17 2.21 -20.58 4.35
N ASN A 18 3.45 -21.05 4.12
CA ASN A 18 4.65 -20.20 4.10
C ASN A 18 4.80 -19.30 2.87
N PHE A 19 4.06 -19.52 1.78
CA PHE A 19 4.22 -18.70 0.56
C PHE A 19 3.86 -17.24 0.78
N SER A 20 2.83 -16.97 1.58
CA SER A 20 2.43 -15.60 1.93
C SER A 20 3.47 -14.88 2.80
N GLU A 21 4.22 -15.65 3.59
CA GLU A 21 5.22 -15.18 4.54
C GLU A 21 6.54 -14.86 3.82
N ILE A 22 6.97 -15.74 2.90
CA ILE A 22 8.13 -15.54 2.03
C ILE A 22 7.90 -14.40 1.02
N ALA A 23 6.70 -14.31 0.44
CA ALA A 23 6.36 -13.23 -0.49
C ALA A 23 6.43 -11.83 0.16
N HIS A 24 6.16 -11.72 1.47
CA HIS A 24 6.26 -10.46 2.21
C HIS A 24 7.71 -10.03 2.48
N ALA A 25 8.58 -11.00 2.78
CA ALA A 25 10.01 -10.75 3.02
C ALA A 25 10.75 -10.22 1.78
N LEU A 26 10.18 -10.43 0.59
CA LEU A 26 10.74 -10.02 -0.69
C LEU A 26 10.05 -8.78 -1.29
N THR A 27 9.19 -8.09 -0.54
CA THR A 27 8.50 -6.90 -1.04
C THR A 27 9.46 -5.75 -1.36
N ILE A 28 9.25 -5.12 -2.51
CA ILE A 28 10.07 -3.98 -2.99
C ILE A 28 9.29 -2.70 -2.76
N ARG A 29 9.92 -1.68 -2.16
CA ARG A 29 9.30 -0.36 -2.01
C ARG A 29 9.12 0.29 -3.37
N VAL A 30 7.91 0.76 -3.66
CA VAL A 30 7.63 1.53 -4.88
C VAL A 30 8.34 2.89 -4.77
N PRO A 31 9.16 3.31 -5.75
CA PRO A 31 9.93 4.55 -5.67
C PRO A 31 9.07 5.77 -6.02
N LEU A 32 8.03 6.02 -5.21
CA LEU A 32 7.13 7.15 -5.40
C LEU A 32 7.90 8.47 -5.32
N ALA A 33 7.76 9.32 -6.34
CA ALA A 33 8.33 10.65 -6.34
C ALA A 33 7.68 11.47 -5.20
N PRO A 34 8.48 12.07 -4.30
CA PRO A 34 7.95 12.79 -3.15
C PRO A 34 7.26 14.08 -3.59
N TYR A 35 6.10 14.37 -3.01
CA TYR A 35 5.39 15.63 -3.15
C TYR A 35 6.23 16.77 -2.57
N GLN A 36 6.39 17.81 -3.37
CA GLN A 36 7.05 19.05 -2.98
C GLN A 36 5.97 20.10 -2.71
N THR A 37 5.88 20.54 -1.45
CA THR A 37 4.98 21.62 -1.06
C THR A 37 5.56 22.98 -1.46
N GLN A 38 4.70 23.88 -1.92
CA GLN A 38 5.05 25.30 -2.13
C GLN A 38 4.89 26.12 -0.85
N GLN A 39 4.13 25.61 0.13
CA GLN A 39 4.03 26.19 1.47
C GLN A 39 5.31 25.82 2.22
N GLY A 40 6.04 26.82 2.72
CA GLY A 40 7.37 26.68 3.33
C GLY A 40 7.44 25.71 4.53
N SER A 41 8.67 25.44 4.98
CA SER A 41 9.11 24.64 6.15
C SER A 41 8.18 23.54 6.72
N PHE A 42 7.39 22.86 5.88
CA PHE A 42 6.59 21.75 6.36
C PHE A 42 7.49 20.52 6.54
N GLN A 43 7.55 20.01 7.78
CA GLN A 43 8.33 18.81 8.06
C GLN A 43 7.47 17.56 7.81
N ARG A 44 7.86 16.78 6.80
CA ARG A 44 7.29 15.45 6.52
C ARG A 44 7.39 14.57 7.76
N CYS A 45 6.29 13.91 8.14
CA CYS A 45 6.28 12.93 9.22
C CYS A 45 5.46 11.69 8.87
N ILE A 46 5.70 10.59 9.58
CA ILE A 46 4.91 9.35 9.45
C ILE A 46 3.69 9.49 10.36
N LEU A 47 2.49 9.41 9.77
CA LEU A 47 1.24 9.40 10.54
C LEU A 47 0.98 8.03 11.14
N PHE A 48 1.19 6.98 10.34
CA PHE A 48 0.85 5.62 10.73
C PHE A 48 1.58 4.59 9.88
N ARG A 49 1.79 3.41 10.47
CA ARG A 49 2.31 2.22 9.81
C ARG A 49 1.29 1.10 9.89
N TYR A 50 0.92 0.53 8.75
CA TYR A 50 0.03 -0.61 8.68
C TYR A 50 0.76 -1.89 9.01
N ARG A 51 0.08 -2.74 9.77
CA ARG A 51 0.44 -4.14 9.94
C ARG A 51 -0.80 -5.00 9.80
N ASP A 52 -0.66 -6.13 9.14
CA ASP A 52 -1.71 -7.14 9.00
C ASP A 52 -1.21 -8.46 9.59
N ASN A 53 -1.81 -8.91 10.69
CA ASN A 53 -1.40 -10.11 11.42
C ASN A 53 0.11 -10.14 11.75
N GLY A 54 0.65 -9.01 12.25
CA GLY A 54 2.08 -8.85 12.58
C GLY A 54 2.99 -8.55 11.37
N ARG A 55 2.51 -8.71 10.14
CA ARG A 55 3.28 -8.46 8.91
C ARG A 55 3.18 -7.00 8.48
N VAL A 56 4.22 -6.47 7.83
CA VAL A 56 4.26 -5.07 7.41
C VAL A 56 3.33 -4.83 6.23
N GLY A 57 2.41 -3.88 6.40
CA GLY A 57 1.47 -3.42 5.39
C GLY A 57 0.23 -4.30 5.22
N ILE A 58 -0.75 -3.77 4.50
CA ILE A 58 -1.96 -4.48 4.08
C ILE A 58 -2.03 -4.51 2.56
N ARG A 59 -2.42 -5.66 1.97
CA ARG A 59 -2.65 -5.76 0.53
C ARG A 59 -3.80 -4.86 0.11
N LEU A 60 -3.59 -4.04 -0.92
CA LEU A 60 -4.60 -3.07 -1.37
C LEU A 60 -5.87 -3.73 -1.92
N SER A 61 -5.77 -4.93 -2.53
CA SER A 61 -6.95 -5.69 -2.94
C SER A 61 -7.82 -6.11 -1.75
N ASP A 62 -7.20 -6.47 -0.62
CA ASP A 62 -7.91 -6.93 0.58
C ASP A 62 -8.57 -5.75 1.28
N ALA A 63 -7.85 -4.62 1.37
CA ALA A 63 -8.42 -3.35 1.84
C ALA A 63 -9.62 -2.91 1.00
N LEU A 64 -9.52 -3.01 -0.33
CA LEU A 64 -10.62 -2.69 -1.25
C LEU A 64 -11.84 -3.60 -1.05
N ALA A 65 -11.61 -4.88 -0.77
CA ALA A 65 -12.64 -5.87 -0.48
C ALA A 65 -13.18 -5.79 0.97
N CYS A 66 -12.76 -4.79 1.74
CA CYS A 66 -13.07 -4.64 3.17
C CYS A 66 -12.60 -5.82 4.04
N ASN A 67 -11.68 -6.65 3.55
CA ASN A 67 -11.07 -7.73 4.32
C ASN A 67 -9.95 -7.17 5.22
N THR A 68 -10.35 -6.58 6.34
CA THR A 68 -9.49 -5.75 7.20
C THR A 68 -9.34 -6.29 8.62
N ARG A 69 -9.74 -7.54 8.88
CA ARG A 69 -9.77 -8.14 10.22
C ARG A 69 -8.39 -8.28 10.87
N GLY A 70 -7.34 -8.46 10.07
CA GLY A 70 -5.98 -8.60 10.57
C GLY A 70 -5.25 -7.26 10.75
N ILE A 71 -5.86 -6.13 10.33
CA ILE A 71 -5.22 -4.82 10.47
C ILE A 71 -5.08 -4.49 11.96
N GLU A 72 -3.85 -4.35 12.40
CA GLU A 72 -3.55 -3.83 13.73
C GLU A 72 -4.14 -2.44 13.89
N ARG A 73 -4.90 -2.25 14.98
CA ARG A 73 -5.62 -1.00 15.28
C ARG A 73 -6.65 -0.63 14.20
N GLY A 74 -7.08 -1.56 13.35
CA GLY A 74 -7.98 -1.29 12.22
C GLY A 74 -9.29 -0.59 12.58
N ASN A 75 -9.81 -0.82 13.79
CA ASN A 75 -11.03 -0.20 14.31
C ASN A 75 -10.80 1.13 15.06
N GLU A 76 -9.55 1.50 15.34
CA GLU A 76 -9.24 2.78 15.97
C GLU A 76 -9.45 3.92 14.98
N ARG A 77 -10.00 5.02 15.48
CA ARG A 77 -10.22 6.24 14.69
C ARG A 77 -8.92 7.00 14.55
N LEU A 78 -8.61 7.42 13.33
CA LEU A 78 -7.46 8.25 13.08
C LEU A 78 -7.75 9.68 13.52
N LEU A 79 -7.13 10.11 14.61
CA LEU A 79 -7.14 11.51 15.03
C LEU A 79 -6.23 12.30 14.08
N LEU A 80 -6.80 12.83 13.00
CA LEU A 80 -6.12 13.66 12.00
C LEU A 80 -5.87 15.09 12.47
N ASN A 81 -5.86 15.36 13.77
CA ASN A 81 -5.57 16.68 14.32
C ASN A 81 -4.20 17.21 13.86
N THR A 82 -3.27 16.30 13.56
CA THR A 82 -1.96 16.63 12.98
C THR A 82 -2.04 17.15 11.55
N LEU A 83 -3.12 16.90 10.80
CA LEU A 83 -3.32 17.39 9.42
C LEU A 83 -3.93 18.80 9.35
N GLY A 84 -4.26 19.39 10.51
CA GLY A 84 -5.06 20.60 10.67
C GLY A 84 -6.33 20.34 11.48
N ASP A 85 -7.19 21.36 11.63
CA ASP A 85 -8.48 21.21 12.32
C ASP A 85 -9.37 20.20 11.58
N TYR A 86 -9.40 18.98 12.13
CA TYR A 86 -10.19 17.82 11.74
C TYR A 86 -10.78 17.84 10.30
N PRO A 87 -9.95 17.62 9.27
CA PRO A 87 -10.39 17.77 7.88
C PRO A 87 -11.44 16.72 7.50
N GLU A 88 -12.50 17.14 6.79
CA GLU A 88 -13.49 16.24 6.19
C GLU A 88 -12.88 15.43 5.03
N LYS A 89 -11.93 16.04 4.31
CA LYS A 89 -11.24 15.48 3.16
C LYS A 89 -9.74 15.75 3.24
N VAL A 90 -8.95 14.82 2.75
CA VAL A 90 -7.50 14.96 2.63
C VAL A 90 -7.07 14.77 1.19
N SER A 91 -6.05 15.51 0.76
CA SER A 91 -5.44 15.34 -0.55
C SER A 91 -4.43 14.20 -0.52
N LEU A 92 -4.77 13.08 -1.14
CA LEU A 92 -3.83 11.99 -1.42
C LEU A 92 -2.92 12.41 -2.58
N ARG A 93 -1.61 12.33 -2.38
CA ARG A 93 -0.59 12.59 -3.40
C ARG A 93 0.12 11.29 -3.76
N VAL A 94 0.32 11.04 -5.04
CA VAL A 94 0.96 9.83 -5.57
C VAL A 94 1.87 10.20 -6.74
N GLY A 95 3.18 10.15 -6.51
CA GLY A 95 4.18 10.32 -7.57
C GLY A 95 4.57 8.98 -8.19
N TRP A 96 3.66 8.30 -8.92
CA TRP A 96 3.96 6.97 -9.46
C TRP A 96 5.09 7.02 -10.50
N PRO A 97 6.09 6.11 -10.45
CA PRO A 97 7.23 6.14 -11.38
C PRO A 97 6.80 5.99 -12.83
N GLY A 98 7.24 6.92 -13.68
CA GLY A 98 6.98 6.87 -15.11
C GLY A 98 5.62 7.43 -15.56
N TYR A 99 4.81 7.98 -14.65
CA TYR A 99 3.59 8.73 -14.96
C TYR A 99 3.63 10.15 -14.37
N PRO A 100 2.79 11.08 -14.87
CA PRO A 100 2.63 12.40 -14.27
C PRO A 100 2.21 12.32 -12.80
N ALA A 101 2.54 13.36 -12.02
CA ALA A 101 2.10 13.47 -10.64
C ALA A 101 0.58 13.34 -10.55
N TRP A 102 0.13 12.43 -9.69
CA TRP A 102 -1.29 12.12 -9.51
C TRP A 102 -1.73 12.51 -8.10
N GLY A 103 -2.98 12.93 -7.97
CA GLY A 103 -3.55 13.17 -6.66
C GLY A 103 -5.06 13.33 -6.71
N ARG A 104 -5.70 13.01 -5.59
CA ARG A 104 -7.14 13.09 -5.44
C ARG A 104 -7.51 13.44 -4.00
N GLN A 105 -8.64 14.12 -3.82
CA GLN A 105 -9.24 14.23 -2.49
C GLN A 105 -9.95 12.93 -2.14
N ILE A 106 -9.62 12.38 -0.97
CA ILE A 106 -10.35 11.27 -0.36
C ILE A 106 -11.06 11.79 0.90
N ARG A 107 -12.19 11.17 1.25
CA ARG A 107 -12.85 11.48 2.52
C ARG A 107 -11.99 10.99 3.68
N ALA A 108 -12.10 11.68 4.80
CA ALA A 108 -11.44 11.33 6.05
C ALA A 108 -12.44 11.19 7.21
N ARG A 109 -13.73 11.35 6.93
CA ARG A 109 -14.85 11.21 7.86
C ARG A 109 -16.00 10.42 7.25
N ASP A 110 -16.75 9.74 8.11
CA ASP A 110 -18.02 9.15 7.69
C ASP A 110 -19.06 10.22 7.34
N SER A 111 -20.11 9.80 6.63
CA SER A 111 -21.21 10.67 6.21
C SER A 111 -22.40 10.58 7.16
N ALA A 112 -22.18 10.20 8.42
CA ALA A 112 -23.23 10.10 9.42
C ALA A 112 -23.69 11.51 9.87
N GLN A 113 -24.84 11.58 10.56
CA GLN A 113 -25.35 12.84 11.12
C GLN A 113 -24.37 13.51 12.09
N ASN A 114 -23.52 12.72 12.76
CA ASN A 114 -22.41 13.19 13.59
C ASN A 114 -21.08 12.65 13.03
N PRO A 115 -20.49 13.32 12.01
CA PRO A 115 -19.33 12.81 11.27
C PRO A 115 -18.16 12.44 12.16
N GLN A 116 -17.76 11.17 12.12
CA GLN A 116 -16.59 10.69 12.85
C GLN A 116 -15.39 10.53 11.92
N PRO A 117 -14.16 10.76 12.40
CA PRO A 117 -12.96 10.40 11.67
C PRO A 117 -12.97 8.93 11.28
N TYR A 118 -12.47 8.63 10.08
CA TYR A 118 -12.32 7.25 9.63
C TYR A 118 -11.43 6.44 10.56
N THR A 119 -11.76 5.15 10.64
CA THR A 119 -10.86 4.17 11.22
C THR A 119 -9.66 3.94 10.30
N PHE A 120 -8.59 3.35 10.82
CA PHE A 120 -7.43 2.96 9.99
C PHE A 120 -7.85 2.02 8.86
N ALA A 121 -8.71 1.04 9.13
CA ALA A 121 -9.23 0.14 8.10
C ALA A 121 -10.00 0.89 7.02
N LYS A 122 -10.85 1.85 7.41
CA LYS A 122 -11.64 2.62 6.44
C LYS A 122 -10.77 3.56 5.59
N LEU A 123 -9.74 4.16 6.19
CA LEU A 123 -8.79 4.97 5.42
C LEU A 123 -7.99 4.12 4.43
N ALA A 124 -7.58 2.90 4.81
CA ALA A 124 -6.91 1.98 3.89
C ALA A 124 -7.80 1.61 2.70
N GLU A 125 -9.09 1.36 2.92
CA GLU A 125 -10.08 1.11 1.87
C GLU A 125 -10.18 2.30 0.89
N GLU A 126 -10.28 3.53 1.40
CA GLU A 126 -10.37 4.74 0.56
C GLU A 126 -9.08 5.00 -0.24
N ILE A 127 -7.92 4.72 0.35
CA ILE A 127 -6.63 4.77 -0.36
C ILE A 127 -6.60 3.68 -1.44
N ALA A 128 -7.06 2.46 -1.16
CA ALA A 128 -7.09 1.38 -2.14
C ALA A 128 -7.97 1.73 -3.35
N LYS A 129 -9.14 2.35 -3.13
CA LYS A 129 -9.99 2.88 -4.21
C LYS A 129 -9.27 3.91 -5.05
N ALA A 130 -8.58 4.86 -4.41
CA ALA A 130 -7.85 5.91 -5.10
C ALA A 130 -6.66 5.36 -5.92
N ILE A 131 -5.91 4.40 -5.38
CA ILE A 131 -4.82 3.73 -6.11
C ILE A 131 -5.35 2.89 -7.26
N LYS A 132 -6.46 2.17 -7.08
CA LYS A 132 -7.11 1.45 -8.19
C LYS A 132 -7.48 2.39 -9.32
N GLN A 133 -8.10 3.53 -9.01
CA GLN A 133 -8.43 4.54 -10.01
C GLN A 133 -7.18 5.07 -10.72
N MET A 134 -6.10 5.35 -9.99
CA MET A 134 -4.84 5.77 -10.60
C MET A 134 -4.31 4.70 -11.57
N ILE A 135 -4.38 3.42 -11.21
CA ILE A 135 -4.03 2.30 -12.11
C ILE A 135 -4.92 2.31 -13.35
N ASP A 136 -6.24 2.37 -13.17
CA ASP A 136 -7.21 2.33 -14.28
C ASP A 136 -6.99 3.49 -15.27
N GLU A 137 -6.77 4.72 -14.76
CA GLU A 137 -6.52 5.92 -15.57
C GLU A 137 -5.20 5.86 -16.36
N ASN A 138 -4.21 5.11 -15.87
CA ASN A 138 -2.90 4.99 -16.49
C ASN A 138 -2.69 3.63 -17.21
N ALA A 139 -3.68 2.73 -17.19
CA ALA A 139 -3.57 1.37 -17.73
C ALA A 139 -3.17 1.35 -19.22
N ASN A 140 -3.71 2.30 -20.00
CA ASN A 140 -3.42 2.44 -21.43
C ASN A 140 -2.41 3.54 -21.73
N ARG A 141 -1.88 4.24 -20.71
CA ARG A 141 -0.89 5.29 -20.91
C ARG A 141 0.50 4.69 -21.04
N GLN A 142 1.30 5.31 -21.90
CA GLN A 142 2.71 4.96 -22.04
C GLN A 142 3.45 5.34 -20.76
N CYS A 143 4.04 4.34 -20.09
CA CYS A 143 4.99 4.57 -19.01
C CYS A 143 6.30 5.08 -19.59
N ALA A 144 7.02 5.95 -18.89
CA ALA A 144 8.36 6.39 -19.30
C ALA A 144 9.32 5.20 -19.47
N GLU A 145 10.19 5.25 -20.47
CA GLU A 145 11.10 4.15 -20.84
C GLU A 145 11.98 3.67 -19.67
N ARG A 146 12.55 4.61 -18.90
CA ARG A 146 13.38 4.30 -17.72
C ARG A 146 12.60 3.71 -16.54
N SER A 147 11.28 3.61 -16.64
CA SER A 147 10.39 3.15 -15.57
C SER A 147 9.44 2.04 -16.02
N GLN A 148 9.73 1.33 -17.12
CA GLN A 148 8.88 0.23 -17.62
C GLN A 148 8.58 -0.84 -16.56
N GLY A 149 9.55 -1.15 -15.67
CA GLY A 149 9.34 -2.08 -14.55
C GLY A 149 8.27 -1.66 -13.55
N TRP A 150 7.81 -0.40 -13.61
CA TRP A 150 6.76 0.19 -12.80
C TRP A 150 5.47 0.48 -13.57
N ALA A 151 5.35 0.06 -14.82
CA ALA A 151 4.14 0.26 -15.59
C ALA A 151 2.92 -0.41 -14.90
N VAL A 152 1.75 0.22 -15.00
CA VAL A 152 0.50 -0.28 -14.41
C VAL A 152 -0.49 -0.70 -15.48
N GLY A 153 -1.47 -1.53 -15.10
CA GLY A 153 -2.53 -2.02 -15.97
C GLY A 153 -2.47 -3.53 -16.25
N PRO A 154 -3.31 -4.03 -17.17
CA PRO A 154 -3.37 -5.45 -17.52
C PRO A 154 -2.00 -6.01 -17.95
N GLY A 155 -1.64 -7.16 -17.41
CA GLY A 155 -0.33 -7.80 -17.65
C GLY A 155 0.87 -7.08 -17.02
N ARG A 156 0.63 -6.06 -16.19
CA ARG A 156 1.66 -5.24 -15.52
C ARG A 156 1.37 -5.17 -14.02
N ILE A 157 1.79 -4.10 -13.34
CA ILE A 157 1.43 -3.90 -11.93
C ILE A 157 -0.07 -3.63 -11.82
N GLN A 158 -0.71 -4.35 -10.91
CA GLN A 158 -2.14 -4.30 -10.60
C GLN A 158 -2.30 -4.16 -9.10
N LEU A 159 -3.54 -3.94 -8.64
CA LEU A 159 -3.81 -3.62 -7.24
C LEU A 159 -3.40 -4.74 -6.27
N GLU A 160 -3.60 -6.00 -6.67
CA GLU A 160 -3.24 -7.20 -5.91
C GLU A 160 -1.73 -7.38 -5.72
N HIS A 161 -0.92 -6.72 -6.54
CA HIS A 161 0.53 -6.71 -6.42
C HIS A 161 1.03 -5.70 -5.36
N LEU A 162 0.15 -4.91 -4.77
CA LEU A 162 0.50 -3.75 -3.95
C LEU A 162 0.04 -3.88 -2.50
N TYR A 163 0.86 -3.34 -1.61
CA TYR A 163 0.60 -3.25 -0.18
C TYR A 163 0.76 -1.81 0.29
N LEU A 164 -0.15 -1.35 1.14
CA LEU A 164 -0.03 -0.08 1.86
C LEU A 164 0.74 -0.32 3.16
N ALA A 165 1.95 0.24 3.27
CA ALA A 165 2.81 0.07 4.44
C ALA A 165 2.74 1.24 5.41
N GLU A 166 2.76 2.48 4.91
CA GLU A 166 2.77 3.68 5.75
C GLU A 166 1.91 4.79 5.13
N ILE A 167 1.51 5.75 5.95
CA ILE A 167 0.97 7.03 5.49
C ILE A 167 1.83 8.14 6.06
N HIS A 168 2.26 9.05 5.20
CA HIS A 168 3.04 10.22 5.54
C HIS A 168 2.17 11.47 5.46
N HIS A 169 2.33 12.39 6.41
CA HIS A 169 1.85 13.76 6.30
C HIS A 169 2.92 14.57 5.56
N VAL A 170 2.55 15.19 4.44
CA VAL A 170 3.50 15.83 3.52
C VAL A 170 3.26 17.33 3.31
N ALA A 171 2.06 17.81 3.63
CA ALA A 171 1.68 19.21 3.74
C ALA A 171 0.34 19.29 4.46
N ARG A 172 -0.08 20.49 4.90
CA ARG A 172 -1.38 20.69 5.54
C ARG A 172 -2.50 20.07 4.69
N GLY A 173 -3.31 19.19 5.31
CA GLY A 173 -4.39 18.47 4.64
C GLY A 173 -3.96 17.52 3.51
N SER A 174 -2.67 17.20 3.37
CA SER A 174 -2.13 16.35 2.31
C SER A 174 -1.34 15.17 2.85
N ILE A 175 -1.63 13.98 2.32
CA ILE A 175 -0.96 12.73 2.70
C ILE A 175 -0.35 12.01 1.50
N GLU A 176 0.64 11.18 1.77
CA GLU A 176 1.23 10.25 0.81
C GLU A 176 1.22 8.82 1.34
N PRO A 177 0.84 7.84 0.51
CA PRO A 177 1.01 6.45 0.87
C PRO A 177 2.46 6.03 0.63
N VAL A 178 2.97 5.14 1.46
CA VAL A 178 4.14 4.31 1.13
C VAL A 178 3.63 2.97 0.68
N LEU A 179 3.94 2.65 -0.59
CA LEU A 179 3.52 1.41 -1.21
C LEU A 179 4.69 0.43 -1.32
N LEU A 180 4.40 -0.83 -1.05
CA LEU A 180 5.27 -1.95 -1.35
C LEU A 180 4.65 -2.75 -2.49
N ARG A 181 5.49 -3.43 -3.25
CA ARG A 181 5.10 -4.32 -4.33
C ARG A 181 5.58 -5.73 -3.99
N SER A 182 4.73 -6.74 -4.11
CA SER A 182 5.19 -8.13 -4.05
C SER A 182 6.17 -8.40 -5.19
N PRO A 183 7.15 -9.31 -5.01
CA PRO A 183 7.90 -9.84 -6.12
C PRO A 183 6.91 -10.33 -7.19
N GLN A 184 7.22 -10.09 -8.46
CA GLN A 184 6.57 -10.88 -9.49
C GLN A 184 7.01 -12.32 -9.27
N SER A 185 6.06 -13.19 -8.98
CA SER A 185 6.23 -14.61 -9.22
C SER A 185 6.60 -14.75 -10.70
N GLU A 186 7.76 -15.33 -11.03
CA GLU A 186 8.20 -15.60 -12.42
C GLU A 186 7.26 -16.54 -13.19
N TYR A 187 6.13 -16.92 -12.62
CA TYR A 187 5.11 -17.70 -13.30
C TYR A 187 4.28 -16.79 -14.21
N ALA A 188 4.86 -16.47 -15.36
CA ALA A 188 4.09 -16.37 -16.59
C ALA A 188 3.60 -17.79 -16.96
N PRO A 189 2.37 -17.94 -17.48
CA PRO A 189 1.96 -19.18 -18.14
C PRO A 189 2.82 -19.49 -19.36
#